data_AF-A0A946UKA8-F1
#
_entry.id   AF-A0A946UKA8-F1
#
_cell.length_a   1.000
_cell.length_b   1.000
_cell.length_c   1.000
_cell.angle_alpha   90.00
_cell.angle_beta   90.00
_cell.angle_gamma   90.00
#
_symmetry.space_group_name_H-M   'P 1'
#
loop_
_entity.id
_entity.type
_entity.pdbx_description
1 polymer ?
#
loop_
_entity_poly.entity_id
_entity_poly.type
_entity_poly.pdbx_seq_one_letter_code
_entity_poly.pdbx_strand_id
1 'polypeptide(L)'
;VRAAELIVDFLSGFKSDKGKKLSYEWTDDGFKQEVSINEFYRIVSFIRNKNQAAEIRLVGYEIFGPVETIIVYANSEVGEGEMYFRFILVGTKSKDYYLLNLDINDTEFSKKGIYKEYKQSILIQGV
;
A
#
# COMPACT_ATOMS: atom_id res chain seq x y z
N VAL A 1 2.21 13.40 0.82
CA VAL A 1 1.29 13.92 -0.20
C VAL A 1 1.38 13.03 -1.43
N ARG A 2 2.37 13.17 -2.33
CA ARG A 2 2.50 12.31 -3.52
C ARG A 2 2.50 10.79 -3.27
N ALA A 3 3.32 10.29 -2.35
CA ALA A 3 3.35 8.87 -2.01
C ALA A 3 1.99 8.35 -1.47
N ALA A 4 1.26 9.17 -0.71
CA ALA A 4 -0.04 8.79 -0.19
C ALA A 4 -1.10 8.75 -1.29
N GLU A 5 -1.09 9.72 -2.22
CA GLU A 5 -1.96 9.73 -3.40
C GLU A 5 -1.76 8.47 -4.25
N LEU A 6 -0.51 8.06 -4.46
CA LEU A 6 -0.21 6.83 -5.20
C LEU A 6 -0.75 5.58 -4.50
N ILE A 7 -0.67 5.49 -3.17
CA ILE A 7 -1.27 4.38 -2.43
C ILE A 7 -2.81 4.43 -2.52
N VAL A 8 -3.42 5.62 -2.49
CA VAL A 8 -4.86 5.77 -2.69
C VAL A 8 -5.27 5.27 -4.08
N ASP A 9 -4.57 5.69 -5.14
CA ASP A 9 -4.86 5.25 -6.51
C ASP A 9 -4.64 3.74 -6.66
N PHE A 10 -3.55 3.22 -6.08
CA PHE A 10 -3.21 1.80 -6.12
C PHE A 10 -4.28 0.92 -5.46
N LEU A 11 -4.70 1.27 -4.23
CA LEU A 11 -5.76 0.58 -3.50
C LEU A 11 -7.13 0.77 -4.16
N SER A 12 -7.40 1.94 -4.76
CA SER A 12 -8.63 2.17 -5.52
C SER A 12 -8.73 1.28 -6.76
N GLY A 13 -7.60 0.91 -7.36
CA GLY A 13 -7.53 -0.02 -8.48
C GLY A 13 -8.09 -1.41 -8.15
N PHE A 14 -8.05 -1.85 -6.89
CA PHE A 14 -8.43 -3.21 -6.48
C PHE A 14 -9.90 -3.55 -6.74
N LYS A 15 -10.73 -2.51 -6.89
CA LYS A 15 -12.19 -2.59 -7.07
C LYS A 15 -12.64 -3.16 -8.41
N SER A 16 -11.76 -3.18 -9.41
CA SER A 16 -12.08 -3.66 -10.76
C SER A 16 -10.93 -4.43 -11.38
N ASP A 17 -11.20 -5.37 -12.29
CA ASP A 17 -10.13 -6.16 -12.92
C ASP A 17 -9.20 -5.30 -13.79
N LYS A 18 -9.74 -4.24 -14.42
CA LYS A 18 -8.92 -3.23 -15.11
C LYS A 18 -8.01 -2.50 -14.14
N GLY A 19 -8.54 -2.08 -12.99
CA GLY A 19 -7.77 -1.39 -11.96
C GLY A 19 -6.70 -2.28 -11.34
N LYS A 20 -6.99 -3.55 -11.04
CA LYS A 20 -5.99 -4.52 -10.56
C LYS A 20 -4.83 -4.67 -11.54
N LYS A 21 -5.14 -4.76 -12.83
CA LYS A 21 -4.10 -4.83 -13.86
C LYS A 21 -3.21 -3.58 -13.85
N LEU A 22 -3.82 -2.39 -13.81
CA LEU A 22 -3.09 -1.12 -13.75
C LEU A 22 -2.24 -1.00 -12.47
N SER A 23 -2.78 -1.41 -11.31
CA SER A 23 -2.04 -1.44 -10.05
C SER A 23 -0.81 -2.36 -10.17
N TYR A 24 -0.95 -3.54 -10.79
CA TYR A 24 0.21 -4.42 -11.05
C TYR A 24 1.21 -3.82 -12.04
N GLU A 25 0.77 -3.09 -13.05
CA GLU A 25 1.67 -2.41 -13.99
C GLU A 25 2.52 -1.32 -13.29
N TRP A 26 1.98 -0.69 -12.24
CA TRP A 26 2.67 0.31 -11.41
C TRP A 26 3.61 -0.25 -10.33
N THR A 27 3.71 -1.57 -10.17
CA THR A 27 4.76 -2.15 -9.33
C THR A 27 6.11 -2.10 -10.05
N ASP A 28 7.21 -2.09 -9.30
CA ASP A 28 8.54 -2.07 -9.89
C ASP A 28 8.91 -3.44 -10.52
N ASP A 29 10.00 -3.46 -11.30
CA ASP A 29 10.46 -4.69 -11.95
C ASP A 29 10.94 -5.74 -10.95
N GLY A 30 11.50 -5.34 -9.80
CA GLY A 30 11.85 -6.24 -8.70
C GLY A 30 10.63 -6.97 -8.14
N PHE A 31 9.55 -6.24 -7.83
CA PHE A 31 8.28 -6.82 -7.40
C PHE A 31 7.76 -7.84 -8.41
N LYS A 32 7.81 -7.52 -9.72
CA LYS A 32 7.32 -8.40 -10.79
C LYS A 32 8.17 -9.66 -10.98
N GLN A 33 9.44 -9.66 -10.55
CA GLN A 33 10.29 -10.85 -10.53
C GLN A 33 9.89 -11.82 -9.41
N GLU A 34 9.38 -11.30 -8.29
CA GLU A 34 9.03 -12.10 -7.11
C GLU A 34 7.53 -12.48 -7.07
N VAL A 35 6.66 -11.58 -7.54
CA VAL A 35 5.22 -11.70 -7.45
C VAL A 35 4.62 -11.67 -8.85
N SER A 36 4.16 -12.82 -9.32
CA SER A 36 3.43 -12.90 -10.59
C SER A 36 2.09 -12.16 -10.55
N ILE A 37 1.54 -11.78 -11.70
CA ILE A 37 0.22 -11.13 -11.78
C ILE A 37 -0.91 -11.96 -11.13
N ASN A 38 -0.84 -13.29 -11.24
CA ASN A 38 -1.84 -14.18 -10.63
C ASN A 38 -1.74 -14.17 -9.11
N GLU A 39 -0.52 -14.14 -8.58
CA GLU A 39 -0.28 -14.05 -7.14
C GLU A 39 -0.70 -12.68 -6.61
N PHE A 40 -0.37 -11.61 -7.34
CA PHE A 40 -0.87 -10.27 -7.06
C PHE A 40 -2.41 -10.24 -6.99
N TYR A 41 -3.10 -10.88 -7.94
CA TYR A 41 -4.58 -10.93 -7.93
C TYR A 41 -5.13 -11.69 -6.72
N ARG A 42 -4.44 -12.74 -6.25
CA ARG A 42 -4.82 -13.45 -5.02
C ARG A 42 -4.66 -12.55 -3.81
N ILE A 43 -3.54 -11.85 -3.68
CA ILE A 43 -3.28 -10.87 -2.60
C ILE A 43 -4.36 -9.79 -2.61
N VAL A 44 -4.64 -9.19 -3.77
CA VAL A 44 -5.70 -8.17 -3.90
C VAL A 44 -7.07 -8.72 -3.51
N SER A 45 -7.42 -9.93 -3.96
CA SER A 45 -8.71 -10.54 -3.62
C SER A 45 -8.81 -10.84 -2.13
N PHE A 46 -7.73 -11.25 -1.49
CA PHE A 46 -7.66 -11.43 -0.04
C PHE A 46 -7.89 -10.11 0.71
N ILE A 47 -7.17 -9.04 0.34
CA ILE A 47 -7.34 -7.71 0.94
C ILE A 47 -8.79 -7.25 0.79
N ARG A 48 -9.32 -7.28 -0.43
CA ARG A 48 -10.70 -6.86 -0.73
C ARG A 48 -11.72 -7.65 0.08
N ASN A 49 -11.58 -8.97 0.14
CA ASN A 49 -12.53 -9.81 0.88
C ASN A 49 -12.50 -9.53 2.39
N LYS A 50 -11.34 -9.27 2.97
CA LYS A 50 -11.23 -8.88 4.39
C LYS A 50 -11.74 -7.46 4.66
N ASN A 51 -11.72 -6.57 3.65
CA ASN A 51 -12.03 -5.15 3.80
C ASN A 51 -13.40 -4.72 3.22
N GLN A 52 -14.29 -5.65 2.85
CA GLN A 52 -15.56 -5.31 2.18
C GLN A 52 -16.45 -4.30 2.94
N ALA A 53 -16.36 -4.29 4.27
CA ALA A 53 -17.08 -3.37 5.14
C ALA A 53 -16.15 -2.47 5.97
N ALA A 54 -14.86 -2.46 5.65
CA ALA A 54 -13.83 -1.74 6.39
C ALA A 54 -13.30 -0.54 5.60
N GLU A 55 -12.74 0.42 6.33
CA GLU A 55 -11.96 1.50 5.74
C GLU A 55 -10.47 1.21 5.93
N ILE A 56 -9.69 1.33 4.87
CA ILE A 56 -8.22 1.35 4.99
C ILE A 56 -7.80 2.79 5.29
N ARG A 57 -7.11 2.97 6.40
CA ARG A 57 -6.63 4.26 6.91
C ARG A 57 -5.12 4.36 6.70
N LEU A 58 -4.65 5.31 5.90
CA LEU A 58 -3.23 5.66 5.89
C LEU A 58 -2.91 6.47 7.15
N VAL A 59 -1.95 5.99 7.96
CA VAL A 59 -1.64 6.57 9.28
C VAL A 59 -0.37 7.40 9.28
N GLY A 60 0.62 7.02 8.47
CA GLY A 60 1.87 7.76 8.40
C GLY A 60 2.83 7.17 7.40
N TYR A 61 4.04 7.71 7.38
CA TYR A 61 5.10 7.27 6.49
C TYR A 61 6.47 7.35 7.16
N GLU A 62 7.38 6.50 6.72
CA GLU A 62 8.80 6.57 7.03
C GLU A 62 9.61 6.94 5.78
N ILE A 63 10.69 7.67 5.99
CA ILE A 63 11.70 7.93 4.96
C ILE A 63 12.99 7.24 5.40
N PHE A 64 13.58 6.47 4.49
CA PHE A 64 14.87 5.82 4.69
C PHE A 64 15.93 6.41 3.75
N GLY A 65 17.10 6.72 4.31
CA GLY A 65 18.25 7.20 3.55
C GLY A 65 18.09 8.59 2.90
N PRO A 66 19.08 9.04 2.10
CA PRO A 66 19.15 10.39 1.55
C PRO A 66 18.21 10.65 0.35
N VAL A 67 17.04 10.00 0.29
CA VAL A 67 16.03 9.97 -0.79
C VAL A 67 16.19 8.75 -1.68
N GLU A 68 15.19 7.86 -1.63
CA GLU A 68 14.67 7.05 -2.76
C GLU A 68 13.66 5.99 -2.30
N THR A 69 13.53 5.77 -0.99
CA THR A 69 12.49 4.87 -0.44
C THR A 69 11.57 5.62 0.52
N ILE A 70 10.28 5.49 0.28
CA ILE A 70 9.22 5.93 1.20
C ILE A 70 8.44 4.69 1.61
N ILE A 71 8.24 4.51 2.91
CA ILE A 71 7.38 3.46 3.43
C ILE A 71 6.09 4.12 3.89
N VAL A 72 4.94 3.70 3.38
CA VAL A 72 3.62 4.20 3.82
C VAL A 72 2.97 3.12 4.67
N TYR A 73 2.43 3.52 5.81
CA TYR A 73 1.74 2.66 6.76
C TYR A 73 0.24 2.89 6.67
N ALA A 74 -0.50 1.78 6.66
CA ALA A 74 -1.95 1.81 6.76
C ALA A 74 -2.45 0.72 7.70
N ASN A 75 -3.68 0.87 8.18
CA ASN A 75 -4.37 -0.18 8.89
C ASN A 75 -5.87 -0.14 8.57
N SER A 76 -6.55 -1.25 8.81
CA SER A 76 -8.01 -1.33 8.79
C SER A 76 -8.51 -2.21 9.93
N GLU A 77 -9.69 -1.87 10.43
CA GLU A 77 -10.43 -2.72 11.37
C GLU A 77 -11.32 -3.66 10.55
N VAL A 78 -11.04 -4.96 10.62
CA VAL A 78 -11.77 -6.01 9.93
C VAL A 78 -12.48 -6.89 10.96
N GLY A 79 -13.47 -7.69 10.55
CA GLY A 79 -14.33 -8.43 11.50
C GLY A 79 -13.61 -9.39 12.48
N GLU A 80 -12.34 -9.73 12.22
CA GLU A 80 -11.51 -10.63 13.04
C GLU A 80 -10.41 -9.90 13.84
N GLY A 81 -10.28 -8.57 13.71
CA GLY A 81 -9.21 -7.79 14.34
C GLY A 81 -8.69 -6.66 13.45
N GLU A 82 -7.44 -6.27 13.63
CA GLU A 82 -6.81 -5.26 12.78
C GLU A 82 -5.95 -5.90 11.70
N MET A 83 -5.92 -5.25 10.54
CA MET A 83 -5.05 -5.61 9.43
C MET A 83 -4.12 -4.44 9.16
N TYR A 84 -2.82 -4.69 9.20
CA TYR A 84 -1.78 -3.69 9.03
C TYR A 84 -1.10 -3.86 7.66
N PHE A 85 -0.77 -2.73 7.05
CA PHE A 85 -0.16 -2.67 5.72
C PHE A 85 1.11 -1.83 5.77
N ARG A 86 2.14 -2.31 5.09
CA ARG A 86 3.39 -1.58 4.85
C ARG A 86 3.68 -1.56 3.36
N PHE A 87 3.48 -0.41 2.74
CA PHE A 87 3.77 -0.18 1.33
C PHE A 87 5.17 0.39 1.18
N ILE A 88 6.06 -0.31 0.49
CA ILE A 88 7.42 0.14 0.22
C ILE A 88 7.45 0.71 -1.19
N LEU A 89 7.67 2.02 -1.28
CA LEU A 89 7.72 2.75 -2.53
C LEU A 89 9.16 3.13 -2.85
N VAL A 90 9.58 2.94 -4.10
CA VAL A 90 10.88 3.39 -4.60
C VAL A 90 10.73 4.43 -5.69
N GLY A 91 11.61 5.43 -5.69
CA GLY A 91 11.62 6.47 -6.70
C GLY A 91 11.76 7.88 -6.11
N THR A 92 11.33 8.87 -6.87
CA THR A 92 11.51 10.28 -6.50
C THR A 92 10.29 11.09 -6.86
N LYS A 93 10.10 12.26 -6.22
CA LYS A 93 9.00 13.17 -6.58
C LYS A 93 9.02 13.60 -8.05
N SER A 94 10.18 13.63 -8.70
CA SER A 94 10.35 14.05 -10.10
C SER A 94 10.25 12.90 -11.12
N LYS A 95 10.38 11.64 -10.69
CA LYS A 95 10.32 10.44 -11.54
C LYS A 95 9.17 9.50 -11.17
N ASP A 96 8.23 9.98 -10.38
CA ASP A 96 7.22 9.21 -9.67
C ASP A 96 7.79 8.12 -8.75
N TYR A 97 6.89 7.48 -7.98
CA TYR A 97 7.21 6.35 -7.13
C TYR A 97 6.52 5.10 -7.66
N TYR A 98 7.20 3.96 -7.57
CA TYR A 98 6.69 2.64 -7.89
C TYR A 98 6.59 1.81 -6.63
N LEU A 99 5.62 0.89 -6.59
CA LEU A 99 5.51 -0.05 -5.48
C LEU A 99 6.55 -1.16 -5.62
N LEU A 100 7.56 -1.14 -4.75
CA LEU A 100 8.57 -2.17 -4.63
C LEU A 100 8.05 -3.36 -3.83
N ASN A 101 7.25 -3.13 -2.79
CA ASN A 101 6.69 -4.22 -1.98
C ASN A 101 5.41 -3.80 -1.24
N LEU A 102 4.56 -4.78 -0.95
CA LEU A 102 3.38 -4.68 -0.10
C LEU A 102 3.42 -5.78 0.96
N ASP A 103 3.69 -5.41 2.20
CA ASP A 103 3.59 -6.34 3.32
C ASP A 103 2.28 -6.15 4.07
N ILE A 104 1.73 -7.26 4.55
CA ILE A 104 0.45 -7.34 5.26
C ILE A 104 0.65 -8.17 6.52
N ASN A 105 0.12 -7.73 7.66
CA ASN A 105 0.23 -8.47 8.91
C ASN A 105 -0.97 -8.21 9.82
N ASP A 106 -1.16 -9.07 10.83
CA ASP A 106 -2.14 -8.89 11.91
C ASP A 106 -1.61 -7.99 13.06
N THR A 107 -0.31 -7.70 13.03
CA THR A 107 0.41 -6.92 14.04
C THR A 107 1.05 -5.71 13.41
N GLU A 108 1.06 -4.58 14.13
CA GLU A 108 1.68 -3.34 13.65
C GLU A 108 3.16 -3.54 13.30
N PHE A 109 3.58 -2.97 12.18
CA PHE A 109 4.97 -3.00 11.74
C PHE A 109 5.86 -2.08 12.59
N SER A 110 7.04 -2.58 12.97
CA SER A 110 8.07 -1.77 13.62
C SER A 110 8.52 -0.62 12.73
N LYS A 111 8.52 0.59 13.27
CA LYS A 111 9.01 1.82 12.64
C LYS A 111 10.51 1.94 12.90
N LYS A 112 11.35 1.92 11.85
CA LYS A 112 12.82 1.88 11.96
C LYS A 112 13.52 3.14 11.44
N GLY A 113 12.78 4.04 10.80
CA GLY A 113 13.28 5.27 10.19
C GLY A 113 12.71 6.53 10.84
N ILE A 114 12.73 7.64 10.11
CA ILE A 114 12.07 8.88 10.55
C ILE A 114 10.58 8.77 10.23
N TYR A 115 9.78 8.44 11.24
CA TYR A 115 8.33 8.34 11.12
C TYR A 115 7.64 9.71 11.20
N LYS A 116 6.63 9.89 10.35
CA LYS A 116 5.74 11.05 10.34
C LYS A 116 4.30 10.60 10.17
N GLU A 117 3.44 10.99 11.10
CA GLU A 117 2.01 10.81 10.99
C GLU A 117 1.40 11.76 9.96
N TYR A 118 0.33 11.32 9.31
CA TYR A 118 -0.49 12.23 8.53
C TYR A 118 -1.33 13.08 9.48
N LYS A 119 -1.29 14.42 9.29
CA LYS A 119 -2.07 15.37 10.11
C LYS A 119 -3.58 15.10 10.09
N GLN A 120 -4.06 14.49 9.02
CA GLN A 120 -5.42 13.99 8.88
C GLN A 120 -5.33 12.59 8.31
N SER A 121 -6.10 11.66 8.87
CA SER A 121 -6.20 10.31 8.33
C SER A 121 -6.69 10.35 6.88
N ILE A 122 -6.02 9.64 5.99
CA ILE A 122 -6.46 9.46 4.61
C ILE A 122 -7.23 8.14 4.56
N LEU A 123 -8.51 8.22 4.24
CA LEU A 123 -9.44 7.09 4.26
C LEU A 123 -9.70 6.57 2.85
N ILE A 124 -9.69 5.26 2.71
CA ILE A 124 -9.91 4.56 1.44
C ILE A 124 -11.05 3.57 1.67
N GLN A 125 -12.22 3.88 1.10
CA GLN A 125 -13.44 3.11 1.29
C GLN A 125 -13.62 2.05 0.20
N GLY A 126 -14.18 0.89 0.58
CA GLY A 126 -14.71 -0.10 -0.35
C GLY A 126 -13.66 -0.75 -1.26
N VAL A 127 -12.48 -1.05 -0.70
CA VAL A 127 -11.40 -1.80 -1.35
C VAL A 127 -11.82 -3.24 -1.58
#